data_AF-A0AAN7IYQ6-F1
#
_entry.id   AF-A0AAN7IYQ6-F1
#
_cell.length_a   1.000
_cell.length_b   1.000
_cell.length_c   1.000
_cell.angle_alpha   90.00
_cell.angle_beta   90.00
_cell.angle_gamma   90.00
#
_symmetry.space_group_name_H-M   'P 1'
#
loop_
_entity.id
_entity.type
_entity.pdbx_description
1 polymer ?
#
loop_
_entity_poly.entity_id
_entity_poly.type
_entity_poly.pdbx_seq_one_letter_code
_entity_poly.pdbx_strand_id
1 'polypeptide(L)'
;MASKASLADQQKLVQENIHAQIKSFSTSMDEILLPDSKRIGEAHELPPQPTAAPRRSGLGFAVGRHDQPTDRPVVPETRPLKCTELSERLKDLIGYKLDIKPSQIPHKEAGQSLYLDGEADVGTAIAFYPGVIYSPAYYRYIPGYPRVDAHNTYLITRYDGTVINAQPWGLGGENREVWDGVSLAEFKPDMQGVDKGSDRFWKMLNTPLVGTQAGLSSDVLERRNPLAFAHFANHPAKGMVPNVMICPYDFPLTEKDMRVYIPNVLFGKAEEVKMKRLGSFWFKFGGSGDGGPEVPVLKTLVLVATRALHDEEILLNYRLSNSKRRPAWYTPVDEEEDRRRWS
;
A
#
# COMPACT_ATOMS: atom_id res chain seq x y z
N MET A 1 19.91 -27.12 5.84
CA MET A 1 21.06 -26.40 6.42
C MET A 1 20.62 -24.96 6.64
N ALA A 2 20.49 -24.49 7.88
CA ALA A 2 20.26 -23.07 8.16
C ALA A 2 21.53 -22.29 7.77
N SER A 3 21.40 -21.24 6.97
CA SER A 3 22.54 -20.49 6.46
C SER A 3 23.32 -19.82 7.61
N LYS A 4 24.65 -19.76 7.50
CA LYS A 4 25.54 -19.05 8.46
C LYS A 4 25.45 -17.52 8.34
N ALA A 5 24.51 -17.00 7.53
CA ALA A 5 24.35 -15.57 7.30
C ALA A 5 23.75 -14.88 8.54
N SER A 6 24.18 -13.66 8.84
CA SER A 6 23.61 -12.90 9.95
C SER A 6 22.13 -12.56 9.67
N LEU A 7 21.37 -12.22 10.71
CA LEU A 7 19.98 -11.76 10.54
C LEU A 7 19.88 -10.57 9.59
N ALA A 8 20.84 -9.64 9.68
CA ALA A 8 20.89 -8.45 8.82
C ALA A 8 21.11 -8.84 7.34
N ASP A 9 22.00 -9.80 7.08
CA ASP A 9 22.24 -10.30 5.71
C ASP A 9 20.99 -10.99 5.16
N GLN A 10 20.32 -11.80 5.99
CA GLN A 10 19.07 -12.46 5.59
C GLN A 10 17.97 -11.45 5.27
N GLN A 11 17.81 -10.41 6.11
CA GLN A 11 16.86 -9.32 5.87
C GLN A 11 17.17 -8.59 4.57
N LYS A 12 18.45 -8.28 4.33
CA LYS A 12 18.91 -7.64 3.09
C LYS A 12 18.59 -8.48 1.86
N LEU A 13 18.89 -9.78 1.89
CA LEU A 13 18.58 -10.68 0.77
C LEU A 13 17.07 -10.74 0.48
N VAL A 14 16.22 -10.72 1.52
CA VAL A 14 14.77 -10.65 1.34
C VAL A 14 14.34 -9.33 0.69
N GLN A 15 14.89 -8.20 1.13
CA GLN A 15 14.61 -6.89 0.50
C GLN A 15 15.04 -6.87 -0.97
N GLU A 16 16.25 -7.35 -1.28
CA GLU A 16 16.79 -7.39 -2.64
C GLU A 16 15.95 -8.30 -3.56
N ASN A 17 15.52 -9.47 -3.06
CA ASN A 17 14.64 -10.37 -3.78
C ASN A 17 13.28 -9.72 -4.09
N ILE A 18 12.64 -9.11 -3.09
CA ILE A 18 11.35 -8.42 -3.28
C ILE A 18 11.52 -7.28 -4.29
N HIS A 19 12.56 -6.47 -4.12
CA HIS A 19 12.86 -5.35 -5.00
C HIS A 19 13.04 -5.79 -6.46
N ALA A 20 13.83 -6.83 -6.71
CA ALA A 20 14.05 -7.38 -8.04
C ALA A 20 12.75 -7.86 -8.70
N GLN A 21 11.87 -8.52 -7.93
CA GLN A 21 10.57 -8.97 -8.44
C GLN A 21 9.62 -7.81 -8.72
N ILE A 22 9.57 -6.78 -7.88
CA ILE A 22 8.76 -5.58 -8.13
C ILE A 22 9.25 -4.84 -9.37
N LYS A 23 10.58 -4.80 -9.59
CA LYS A 23 11.16 -4.23 -10.80
C LYS A 23 10.72 -5.01 -12.04
N SER A 24 10.83 -6.34 -12.01
CA SER A 24 10.35 -7.21 -13.10
C SER A 24 8.85 -7.02 -13.37
N PHE A 25 8.03 -7.01 -12.31
CA PHE A 25 6.60 -6.73 -12.39
C PHE A 25 6.32 -5.37 -13.03
N SER A 26 7.04 -4.32 -12.64
CA SER A 26 6.87 -2.97 -13.20
C SER A 26 7.20 -2.94 -14.69
N THR A 27 8.27 -3.63 -15.11
CA THR A 27 8.61 -3.80 -16.52
C THR A 27 7.52 -4.52 -17.31
N SER A 28 6.97 -5.62 -16.78
CA SER A 28 5.85 -6.33 -17.41
C SER A 28 4.59 -5.46 -17.50
N MET A 29 4.30 -4.67 -16.47
CA MET A 29 3.18 -3.72 -16.47
C MET A 29 3.37 -2.63 -17.53
N ASP A 30 4.58 -2.09 -17.67
CA ASP A 30 4.90 -1.12 -18.73
C ASP A 30 4.75 -1.73 -20.12
N GLU A 31 5.19 -2.98 -20.30
CA GLU A 31 5.00 -3.70 -21.55
C GLU A 31 3.51 -3.81 -21.92
N ILE A 32 2.66 -4.14 -20.94
CA ILE A 32 1.23 -4.30 -21.20
C ILE A 32 0.54 -2.94 -21.40
N LEU A 33 0.87 -1.92 -20.61
CA LEU A 33 0.09 -0.68 -20.49
C LEU A 33 0.60 0.48 -21.31
N LEU A 34 1.90 0.58 -21.62
CA LEU A 34 2.42 1.73 -22.35
C LEU A 34 2.19 1.60 -23.87
N PRO A 35 1.77 2.68 -24.55
CA PRO A 35 1.65 2.70 -26.00
C PRO A 35 3.00 2.48 -26.70
N ASP A 36 2.97 1.87 -27.89
CA ASP A 36 4.19 1.49 -28.64
C ASP A 36 5.06 2.69 -29.02
N SER A 37 4.47 3.88 -29.15
CA SER A 37 5.20 5.12 -29.46
C SER A 37 6.17 5.55 -28.37
N LYS A 38 5.94 5.18 -27.10
CA LYS A 38 6.88 5.44 -26.01
C LYS A 38 8.04 4.43 -25.96
N ARG A 39 7.88 3.25 -26.55
CA ARG A 39 8.98 2.26 -26.67
C ARG A 39 10.07 2.70 -27.67
N ILE A 40 9.73 3.61 -28.59
CA ILE A 40 10.63 4.15 -29.62
C ILE A 40 11.33 5.45 -29.14
N GLY A 41 10.89 6.03 -28.03
CA GLY A 41 11.31 7.34 -27.53
C GLY A 41 12.73 7.41 -26.95
N GLU A 42 13.42 6.28 -26.73
CA GLU A 42 14.84 6.27 -26.31
C GLU A 42 15.83 6.27 -27.49
N ALA A 43 15.36 6.16 -28.74
CA ALA A 43 16.24 5.94 -29.91
C ALA A 43 16.28 7.07 -30.96
N HIS A 44 15.65 8.24 -30.73
CA HIS A 44 15.72 9.33 -31.70
C HIS A 44 15.90 10.70 -31.06
N GLU A 45 17.16 11.13 -30.95
CA GLU A 45 17.50 12.55 -31.08
C GLU A 45 17.03 13.03 -32.45
N LEU A 46 16.04 13.92 -32.48
CA LEU A 46 15.67 14.64 -33.70
C LEU A 46 16.62 15.84 -33.89
N PRO A 47 17.07 16.15 -35.13
CA PRO A 47 17.98 17.26 -35.37
C PRO A 47 17.27 18.62 -35.19
N PRO A 48 18.00 19.69 -34.84
CA PRO A 48 17.41 21.01 -34.66
C PRO A 48 16.92 21.57 -36.00
N GLN A 49 15.65 22.00 -36.05
CA GLN A 49 15.11 22.75 -37.18
C GLN A 49 15.58 24.22 -37.20
N PRO A 50 15.64 24.85 -38.38
CA PRO A 50 16.32 26.13 -38.58
C PRO A 50 15.49 27.34 -38.12
N THR A 51 16.21 28.33 -37.62
CA THR A 51 15.76 29.68 -37.28
C THR A 51 15.07 30.40 -38.44
N ALA A 52 13.87 30.95 -38.20
CA ALA A 52 13.27 32.00 -39.03
C ALA A 52 12.79 33.17 -38.16
N ALA A 53 13.09 34.38 -38.63
CA ALA A 53 13.07 35.67 -37.93
C ALA A 53 11.66 36.32 -37.83
N PRO A 54 11.49 37.43 -37.08
CA PRO A 54 10.22 37.83 -36.46
C PRO A 54 9.36 38.75 -37.34
N ARG A 55 8.04 38.73 -37.14
CA ARG A 55 7.14 39.79 -37.61
C ARG A 55 6.29 40.35 -36.48
N ARG A 56 6.32 41.68 -36.40
CA ARG A 56 5.75 42.57 -35.38
C ARG A 56 4.24 42.75 -35.50
N SER A 57 3.62 42.81 -34.32
CA SER A 57 2.63 43.79 -33.83
C SER A 57 1.24 43.86 -34.46
N GLY A 58 0.23 43.58 -33.62
CA GLY A 58 -1.14 44.05 -33.72
C GLY A 58 -1.76 44.05 -32.32
N LEU A 59 -2.27 45.21 -31.88
CA LEU A 59 -2.79 45.45 -30.54
C LEU A 59 -3.88 44.44 -30.13
N GLY A 60 -3.75 43.87 -28.94
CA GLY A 60 -4.77 43.08 -28.27
C GLY A 60 -4.78 43.44 -26.78
N PHE A 61 -5.92 43.91 -26.31
CA PHE A 61 -6.17 44.40 -24.95
C PHE A 61 -5.67 43.44 -23.86
N ALA A 62 -4.89 43.97 -22.92
CA ALA A 62 -4.49 43.27 -21.70
C ALA A 62 -5.71 43.12 -20.77
N VAL A 63 -6.36 41.96 -20.82
CA VAL A 63 -7.20 41.47 -19.72
C VAL A 63 -6.35 40.49 -18.94
N GLY A 64 -5.93 40.89 -17.74
CA GLY A 64 -5.19 40.03 -16.83
C GLY A 64 -6.01 38.79 -16.49
N ARG A 65 -5.70 37.67 -17.14
CA ARG A 65 -6.03 36.36 -16.58
C ARG A 65 -5.08 36.15 -15.40
N HIS A 66 -5.66 36.11 -14.21
CA HIS A 66 -5.08 35.31 -13.14
C HIS A 66 -5.07 33.86 -13.65
N ASP A 67 -3.96 33.46 -14.28
CA ASP A 67 -3.64 32.05 -14.43
C ASP A 67 -3.38 31.53 -13.01
N GLN A 68 -4.42 30.98 -12.39
CA GLN A 68 -4.18 30.03 -11.32
C GLN A 68 -3.38 28.88 -11.96
N PRO A 69 -2.21 28.52 -11.44
CA PRO A 69 -1.58 27.28 -11.85
C PRO A 69 -2.53 26.16 -11.42
N THR A 70 -3.32 25.64 -12.35
CA THR A 70 -3.94 24.33 -12.21
C THR A 70 -2.82 23.32 -12.28
N ASP A 71 -2.10 23.17 -11.17
CA ASP A 71 -1.03 22.20 -10.96
C ASP A 71 -1.67 20.82 -10.74
N ARG A 72 -2.55 20.42 -11.67
CA ARG A 72 -3.11 19.07 -11.69
C ARG A 72 -2.04 18.16 -12.28
N PRO A 73 -1.64 17.08 -11.58
CA PRO A 73 -0.66 16.15 -12.11
C PRO A 73 -1.12 15.65 -13.48
N VAL A 74 -0.24 15.74 -14.48
CA VAL A 74 -0.51 15.16 -15.80
C VAL A 74 -0.52 13.64 -15.64
N VAL A 75 -1.67 13.03 -15.85
CA VAL A 75 -1.82 11.56 -15.83
C VAL A 75 -1.38 11.02 -17.19
N PRO A 76 -0.32 10.20 -17.28
CA PRO A 76 0.11 9.64 -18.55
C PRO A 76 -0.95 8.70 -19.13
N GLU A 77 -1.27 8.86 -20.42
CA GLU A 77 -2.15 7.93 -21.12
C GLU A 77 -1.55 6.52 -21.16
N THR A 78 -2.42 5.53 -20.99
CA THR A 78 -2.11 4.09 -21.05
C THR A 78 -3.10 3.41 -21.98
N ARG A 79 -2.78 2.19 -22.42
CA ARG A 79 -3.71 1.38 -23.20
C ARG A 79 -5.02 1.18 -22.39
N PRO A 80 -6.20 1.29 -23.03
CA PRO A 80 -7.51 1.23 -22.38
C PRO A 80 -7.92 -0.22 -22.06
N LEU A 81 -7.10 -0.89 -21.25
CA LEU A 81 -7.34 -2.26 -20.78
C LEU A 81 -8.13 -2.22 -19.48
N LYS A 82 -9.10 -3.13 -19.34
CA LYS A 82 -9.78 -3.40 -18.07
C LYS A 82 -8.85 -4.13 -17.10
N CYS A 83 -9.13 -4.04 -15.80
CA CYS A 83 -8.37 -4.74 -14.77
C CYS A 83 -8.27 -6.26 -15.04
N THR A 84 -9.35 -6.91 -15.45
CA THR A 84 -9.37 -8.35 -15.76
C THR A 84 -8.47 -8.71 -16.94
N GLU A 85 -8.49 -7.92 -18.01
CA GLU A 85 -7.64 -8.15 -19.19
C GLU A 85 -6.16 -7.92 -18.87
N LEU A 86 -5.85 -6.89 -18.08
CA LEU A 86 -4.51 -6.64 -17.59
C LEU A 86 -4.00 -7.81 -16.74
N SER A 87 -4.85 -8.37 -15.88
CA SER A 87 -4.54 -9.51 -15.01
C SER A 87 -4.20 -10.77 -15.83
N GLU A 88 -4.99 -11.10 -16.87
CA GLU A 88 -4.68 -12.23 -17.76
C GLU A 88 -3.37 -12.03 -18.53
N ARG A 89 -3.15 -10.84 -19.10
CA ARG A 89 -1.89 -10.56 -19.82
C ARG A 89 -0.68 -10.60 -18.90
N LEU A 90 -0.84 -10.17 -17.64
CA LEU A 90 0.22 -10.24 -16.65
C LEU A 90 0.51 -11.70 -16.27
N LYS A 91 -0.52 -12.55 -16.13
CA LYS A 91 -0.36 -13.99 -15.88
C LYS A 91 0.54 -14.65 -16.92
N ASP A 92 0.36 -14.33 -18.19
CA ASP A 92 1.20 -14.87 -19.28
C ASP A 92 2.69 -14.51 -19.12
N LEU A 93 3.01 -13.42 -18.41
CA LEU A 93 4.38 -12.95 -18.18
C LEU A 93 4.98 -13.43 -16.85
N ILE A 94 4.18 -13.52 -15.78
CA ILE A 94 4.67 -13.81 -14.43
C ILE A 94 4.25 -15.19 -13.89
N GLY A 95 3.44 -15.95 -14.64
CA GLY A 95 3.03 -17.31 -14.32
C GLY A 95 1.76 -17.44 -13.48
N TYR A 96 1.26 -16.35 -12.89
CA TYR A 96 0.03 -16.36 -12.09
C TYR A 96 -0.76 -15.05 -12.15
N LYS A 97 -2.03 -15.12 -11.76
CA LYS A 97 -2.86 -13.96 -11.42
C LYS A 97 -3.52 -14.13 -10.07
N LEU A 98 -4.11 -13.05 -9.58
CA LEU A 98 -4.90 -13.04 -8.36
C LEU A 98 -6.38 -12.85 -8.66
N ASP A 99 -7.21 -13.62 -7.97
CA ASP A 99 -8.66 -13.50 -8.00
C ASP A 99 -9.22 -13.32 -6.60
N ILE A 100 -10.35 -12.62 -6.51
CA ILE A 100 -11.13 -12.52 -5.28
C ILE A 100 -12.39 -13.38 -5.43
N LYS A 101 -12.49 -14.42 -4.60
CA LYS A 101 -13.58 -15.41 -4.63
C LYS A 101 -14.10 -15.62 -3.20
N PRO A 102 -15.30 -16.19 -3.00
CA PRO A 102 -15.73 -16.61 -1.67
C PRO A 102 -14.68 -17.52 -1.00
N SER A 103 -14.41 -17.29 0.28
CA SER A 103 -13.44 -18.09 1.04
C SER A 103 -13.92 -19.53 1.24
N GLN A 104 -13.00 -20.50 1.25
CA GLN A 104 -13.30 -21.89 1.63
C GLN A 104 -13.24 -22.11 3.15
N ILE A 105 -12.81 -21.11 3.91
CA ILE A 105 -12.66 -21.20 5.36
C ILE A 105 -14.06 -21.30 6.00
N PRO A 106 -14.33 -22.32 6.83
CA PRO A 106 -15.68 -22.63 7.32
C PRO A 106 -16.12 -21.74 8.49
N HIS A 107 -16.17 -20.41 8.29
CA HIS A 107 -16.85 -19.48 9.19
C HIS A 107 -17.54 -18.33 8.44
N LYS A 108 -18.63 -17.82 9.02
CA LYS A 108 -19.51 -16.81 8.38
C LYS A 108 -18.81 -15.48 8.09
N GLU A 109 -17.75 -15.17 8.83
CA GLU A 109 -17.01 -13.91 8.70
C GLU A 109 -15.86 -14.00 7.68
N ALA A 110 -15.59 -15.17 7.08
CA ALA A 110 -14.50 -15.33 6.11
C ALA A 110 -14.74 -14.54 4.81
N GLY A 111 -16.01 -14.35 4.44
CA GLY A 111 -16.41 -13.50 3.32
C GLY A 111 -15.70 -13.86 2.01
N GLN A 112 -14.97 -12.88 1.47
CA GLN A 112 -14.13 -13.04 0.28
C GLN A 112 -12.68 -13.33 0.68
N SER A 113 -11.98 -14.04 -0.18
CA SER A 113 -10.57 -14.35 -0.01
C SER A 113 -9.77 -14.14 -1.29
N LEU A 114 -8.46 -14.01 -1.13
CA LEU A 114 -7.50 -13.94 -2.20
C LEU A 114 -7.15 -15.35 -2.68
N TYR A 115 -7.19 -15.58 -3.98
CA TYR A 115 -6.77 -16.82 -4.63
C TYR A 115 -5.68 -16.53 -5.63
N LEU A 116 -4.74 -17.46 -5.74
CA LEU A 116 -3.78 -17.51 -6.83
C LEU A 116 -4.29 -18.47 -7.90
N ASP A 117 -4.23 -18.05 -9.16
CA ASP A 117 -4.51 -18.87 -10.36
C ASP A 117 -3.24 -18.90 -11.23
N GLY A 118 -2.60 -20.06 -11.32
CA GLY A 118 -1.28 -20.29 -11.90
C GLY A 118 -0.30 -20.90 -10.89
N GLU A 119 0.98 -20.58 -11.05
CA GLU A 119 2.07 -21.13 -10.22
C GLU A 119 2.97 -20.02 -9.69
N ALA A 120 3.43 -20.16 -8.44
CA ALA A 120 4.43 -19.27 -7.86
C ALA A 120 5.38 -20.04 -6.95
N ASP A 121 6.68 -19.82 -7.13
CA ASP A 121 7.73 -20.46 -6.34
C ASP A 121 7.83 -19.88 -4.92
N VAL A 122 8.49 -20.61 -4.03
CA VAL A 122 8.86 -20.11 -2.70
C VAL A 122 9.68 -18.82 -2.82
N GLY A 123 9.35 -17.81 -2.01
CA GLY A 123 10.01 -16.51 -2.06
C GLY A 123 9.45 -15.54 -3.12
N THR A 124 8.43 -15.94 -3.88
CA THR A 124 7.74 -15.04 -4.83
C THR A 124 6.91 -13.98 -4.10
N ALA A 125 6.99 -12.73 -4.55
CA ALA A 125 6.19 -11.60 -4.09
C ALA A 125 4.78 -11.69 -4.71
N ILE A 126 3.83 -12.24 -3.94
CA ILE A 126 2.48 -12.57 -4.41
C ILE A 126 1.62 -11.33 -4.56
N ALA A 127 1.56 -10.47 -3.54
CA ALA A 127 0.63 -9.34 -3.51
C ALA A 127 1.14 -8.17 -2.67
N PHE A 128 0.80 -6.94 -3.07
CA PHE A 128 0.99 -5.74 -2.26
C PHE A 128 -0.16 -5.55 -1.29
N TYR A 129 0.14 -5.05 -0.09
CA TYR A 129 -0.86 -4.49 0.81
C TYR A 129 -1.09 -3.02 0.44
N PRO A 130 -2.18 -2.69 -0.27
CA PRO A 130 -2.38 -1.35 -0.77
C PRO A 130 -2.90 -0.43 0.33
N GLY A 131 -3.05 0.85 0.02
CA GLY A 131 -3.76 1.77 0.91
C GLY A 131 -2.97 2.97 1.38
N VAL A 132 -3.58 3.69 2.30
CA VAL A 132 -3.00 4.90 2.90
C VAL A 132 -2.06 4.53 4.03
N ILE A 133 -0.84 5.04 3.97
CA ILE A 133 0.21 4.82 4.96
C ILE A 133 0.16 5.95 5.99
N TYR A 134 0.07 5.58 7.27
CA TYR A 134 0.13 6.48 8.41
C TYR A 134 1.37 6.16 9.24
N SER A 135 2.27 7.13 9.35
CA SER A 135 3.31 7.06 10.38
C SER A 135 2.68 7.24 11.78
N PRO A 136 3.38 6.87 12.87
CA PRO A 136 2.86 7.06 14.23
C PRO A 136 2.45 8.51 14.55
N ALA A 137 3.01 9.49 13.84
CA ALA A 137 2.63 10.90 13.95
C ALA A 137 1.18 11.20 13.57
N TYR A 138 0.60 10.36 12.71
CA TYR A 138 -0.66 10.61 12.05
C TYR A 138 -1.76 9.62 12.47
N TYR A 139 -1.58 8.83 13.52
CA TYR A 139 -2.61 7.88 13.99
C TYR A 139 -3.97 8.52 14.27
N ARG A 140 -3.98 9.77 14.77
CA ARG A 140 -5.22 10.53 15.06
C ARG A 140 -6.04 10.88 13.81
N TYR A 141 -5.46 10.70 12.63
CA TYR A 141 -6.10 10.93 11.34
C TYR A 141 -6.60 9.63 10.69
N ILE A 142 -6.31 8.47 11.30
CA ILE A 142 -6.88 7.20 10.83
C ILE A 142 -8.40 7.25 11.10
N PRO A 143 -9.24 6.96 10.10
CA PRO A 143 -10.69 6.91 10.29
C PRO A 143 -11.08 5.98 11.45
N GLY A 144 -12.01 6.45 12.30
CA GLY A 144 -12.45 5.70 13.48
C GLY A 144 -11.56 5.84 14.72
N TYR A 145 -10.48 6.64 14.68
CA TYR A 145 -9.62 6.85 15.86
C TYR A 145 -10.43 7.30 17.10
N PRO A 146 -10.14 6.77 18.31
CA PRO A 146 -9.09 5.78 18.62
C PRO A 146 -9.48 4.32 18.36
N ARG A 147 -10.75 4.01 18.07
CA ARG A 147 -11.24 2.63 17.81
C ARG A 147 -11.22 2.33 16.30
N VAL A 148 -10.04 2.48 15.71
CA VAL A 148 -9.83 2.40 14.25
C VAL A 148 -10.24 1.04 13.65
N ASP A 149 -10.18 -0.02 14.45
CA ASP A 149 -10.47 -1.41 14.08
C ASP A 149 -11.96 -1.78 14.16
N ALA A 150 -12.80 -0.96 14.82
CA ALA A 150 -14.21 -1.29 15.06
C ALA A 150 -15.02 -1.51 13.77
N HIS A 151 -14.66 -0.80 12.69
CA HIS A 151 -15.34 -0.86 11.39
C HIS A 151 -14.35 -0.96 10.22
N ASN A 152 -13.09 -1.25 10.49
CA ASN A 152 -12.04 -1.37 9.47
C ASN A 152 -11.24 -2.65 9.71
N THR A 153 -11.57 -3.68 8.94
CA THR A 153 -10.90 -4.99 8.97
C THR A 153 -9.63 -5.02 8.10
N TYR A 154 -9.30 -3.92 7.43
CA TYR A 154 -8.22 -3.82 6.46
C TYR A 154 -7.07 -2.91 6.95
N LEU A 155 -6.90 -2.82 8.27
CA LEU A 155 -5.74 -2.19 8.90
C LEU A 155 -4.65 -3.22 9.20
N ILE A 156 -3.42 -2.86 8.87
CA ILE A 156 -2.23 -3.65 9.21
C ILE A 156 -1.13 -2.74 9.77
N THR A 157 -0.36 -3.26 10.72
CA THR A 157 0.73 -2.51 11.37
C THR A 157 2.07 -3.19 11.13
N ARG A 158 3.04 -2.42 10.64
CA ARG A 158 4.46 -2.80 10.53
C ARG A 158 5.14 -2.79 11.90
N TYR A 159 6.27 -3.48 12.02
CA TYR A 159 7.05 -3.50 13.27
C TYR A 159 7.56 -2.12 13.70
N ASP A 160 7.81 -1.22 12.74
CA ASP A 160 8.22 0.17 13.01
C ASP A 160 7.06 1.09 13.43
N GLY A 161 5.84 0.55 13.57
CA GLY A 161 4.64 1.32 13.94
C GLY A 161 3.93 1.97 12.75
N THR A 162 4.40 1.79 11.53
CA THR A 162 3.66 2.29 10.36
C THR A 162 2.36 1.50 10.20
N VAL A 163 1.24 2.21 10.03
CA VAL A 163 -0.08 1.60 9.79
C VAL A 163 -0.46 1.78 8.33
N ILE A 164 -0.95 0.74 7.67
CA ILE A 164 -1.50 0.80 6.32
C ILE A 164 -3.00 0.52 6.38
N ASN A 165 -3.80 1.42 5.80
CA ASN A 165 -5.24 1.29 5.68
C ASN A 165 -5.63 0.98 4.23
N ALA A 166 -5.96 -0.28 3.93
CA ALA A 166 -6.38 -0.71 2.60
C ALA A 166 -7.86 -0.45 2.30
N GLN A 167 -8.68 -0.06 3.30
CA GLN A 167 -10.12 0.15 3.09
C GLN A 167 -10.45 1.15 1.96
N PRO A 168 -9.76 2.31 1.83
CA PRO A 168 -10.00 3.23 0.72
C PRO A 168 -9.57 2.68 -0.64
N TRP A 169 -8.67 1.69 -0.69
CA TRP A 169 -8.24 1.08 -1.94
C TRP A 169 -9.34 0.22 -2.55
N GLY A 170 -10.06 -0.55 -1.72
CA GLY A 170 -11.14 -1.44 -2.14
C GLY A 170 -10.64 -2.55 -3.08
N LEU A 171 -11.25 -2.64 -4.26
CA LEU A 171 -10.84 -3.54 -5.36
C LEU A 171 -9.88 -2.87 -6.36
N GLY A 172 -9.38 -1.67 -6.05
CA GLY A 172 -8.67 -0.85 -7.03
C GLY A 172 -9.63 -0.03 -7.90
N GLY A 173 -9.26 0.20 -9.15
CA GLY A 173 -10.01 0.98 -10.13
C GLY A 173 -9.68 0.54 -11.56
N GLU A 174 -10.30 1.19 -12.54
CA GLU A 174 -10.18 0.80 -13.96
C GLU A 174 -9.21 1.68 -14.76
N ASN A 175 -8.55 2.64 -14.12
CA ASN A 175 -7.67 3.58 -14.81
C ASN A 175 -6.42 3.91 -13.99
N ARG A 176 -5.42 4.44 -14.70
CA ARG A 176 -4.39 5.25 -14.07
C ARG A 176 -4.99 6.60 -13.69
N GLU A 177 -4.87 6.99 -12.42
CA GLU A 177 -5.49 8.22 -11.92
C GLU A 177 -4.69 8.83 -10.77
N VAL A 178 -4.94 10.11 -10.51
CA VAL A 178 -4.48 10.75 -9.27
C VAL A 178 -5.28 10.15 -8.12
N TRP A 179 -4.61 9.49 -7.19
CA TRP A 179 -5.22 8.90 -6.02
C TRP A 179 -4.65 9.55 -4.76
N ASP A 180 -5.55 10.04 -3.90
CA ASP A 180 -5.21 10.73 -2.65
C ASP A 180 -5.57 9.91 -1.42
N GLY A 181 -6.07 8.67 -1.58
CA GLY A 181 -6.43 7.82 -0.46
C GLY A 181 -7.74 8.19 0.24
N VAL A 182 -8.45 9.24 -0.21
CA VAL A 182 -9.79 9.55 0.30
C VAL A 182 -10.81 8.69 -0.44
N SER A 183 -11.51 7.82 0.28
CA SER A 183 -12.73 7.23 -0.25
C SER A 183 -13.88 8.24 -0.12
N LEU A 184 -14.70 8.38 -1.17
CA LEU A 184 -15.96 9.15 -1.19
C LEU A 184 -17.00 8.68 -0.15
N ALA A 185 -16.72 7.63 0.63
CA ALA A 185 -17.55 7.26 1.76
C ALA A 185 -17.32 8.24 2.92
N GLU A 186 -18.15 9.30 2.94
CA GLU A 186 -18.41 10.10 4.13
C GLU A 186 -18.60 9.17 5.33
N PHE A 187 -17.56 9.06 6.17
CA PHE A 187 -17.66 8.35 7.43
C PHE A 187 -18.61 9.17 8.30
N LYS A 188 -19.89 8.80 8.36
CA LYS A 188 -20.83 9.28 9.38
C LYS A 188 -20.65 8.38 10.59
N PRO A 189 -19.94 8.80 11.66
CA PRO A 189 -19.92 8.02 12.88
C PRO A 189 -21.33 8.06 13.47
N ASP A 190 -22.05 6.94 13.42
CA ASP A 190 -23.27 6.80 14.20
C ASP A 190 -22.85 6.62 15.67
N MET A 191 -22.85 7.71 16.43
CA MET A 191 -22.53 7.70 17.86
C MET A 191 -23.72 7.17 18.67
N GLN A 192 -24.09 5.91 18.49
CA GLN A 192 -25.05 5.23 19.36
C GLN A 192 -24.36 4.07 20.10
N GLY A 193 -23.74 4.41 21.23
CA GLY A 193 -23.21 3.45 22.19
C GLY A 193 -23.20 4.04 23.60
N VAL A 194 -23.74 3.29 24.55
CA VAL A 194 -23.90 3.70 25.96
C VAL A 194 -22.53 3.84 26.64
N ASP A 195 -22.12 5.10 26.87
CA ASP A 195 -20.80 5.48 27.40
C ASP A 195 -20.59 5.08 28.87
N LYS A 196 -19.43 4.49 29.20
CA LYS A 196 -18.94 4.32 30.59
C LYS A 196 -17.95 5.43 30.95
N GLY A 197 -17.92 5.83 32.23
CA GLY A 197 -17.23 7.04 32.73
C GLY A 197 -15.73 7.18 32.40
N SER A 198 -15.01 6.09 32.12
CA SER A 198 -13.61 6.14 31.68
C SER A 198 -13.42 6.66 30.25
N ASP A 199 -14.44 6.56 29.38
CA ASP A 199 -14.35 7.00 27.97
C ASP A 199 -14.29 8.53 27.83
N ARG A 200 -14.77 9.29 28.83
CA ARG A 200 -14.76 10.77 28.79
C ARG A 200 -13.37 11.37 28.90
N PHE A 201 -12.50 10.80 29.75
CA PHE A 201 -11.11 11.27 29.90
C PHE A 201 -10.27 10.92 28.66
N TRP A 202 -10.51 9.74 28.05
CA TRP A 202 -9.90 9.35 26.79
C TRP A 202 -10.35 10.22 25.61
N LYS A 203 -11.64 10.57 25.51
CA LYS A 203 -12.18 11.48 24.47
C LYS A 203 -11.48 12.86 24.46
N MET A 204 -11.08 13.36 25.62
CA MET A 204 -10.47 14.71 25.76
C MET A 204 -8.99 14.75 25.32
N LEU A 205 -8.26 13.63 25.42
CA LEU A 205 -6.85 13.54 24.99
C LEU A 205 -6.67 13.01 23.55
N ASN A 206 -7.69 12.32 23.01
CA ASN A 206 -7.65 11.59 21.74
C ASN A 206 -8.62 12.14 20.68
N THR A 207 -8.84 13.45 20.62
CA THR A 207 -9.76 14.03 19.62
C THR A 207 -9.32 13.62 18.21
N PRO A 208 -10.19 12.98 17.40
CA PRO A 208 -9.91 12.73 16.00
C PRO A 208 -9.59 14.06 15.32
N LEU A 209 -8.53 14.09 14.54
CA LEU A 209 -8.24 15.26 13.71
C LEU A 209 -8.83 14.96 12.33
N VAL A 210 -9.92 15.64 11.99
CA VAL A 210 -10.44 15.59 10.62
C VAL A 210 -9.38 16.24 9.74
N GLY A 211 -8.73 15.44 8.90
CA GLY A 211 -7.75 15.95 7.96
C GLY A 211 -8.42 16.95 7.03
N THR A 212 -8.02 18.22 7.12
CA THR A 212 -8.12 19.10 5.95
C THR A 212 -7.31 18.42 4.83
N GLN A 213 -7.75 18.51 3.57
CA GLN A 213 -7.04 17.97 2.38
C GLN A 213 -5.52 18.28 2.33
N ALA A 214 -5.04 19.21 3.15
CA ALA A 214 -3.67 19.66 3.33
C ALA A 214 -2.63 18.61 3.80
N GLY A 215 -2.98 17.32 3.90
CA GLY A 215 -2.08 16.27 4.38
C GLY A 215 -1.82 15.11 3.43
N LEU A 216 -2.62 14.87 2.40
CA LEU A 216 -2.50 13.67 1.58
C LEU A 216 -1.55 13.91 0.40
N SER A 217 -0.59 13.00 0.18
CA SER A 217 0.14 12.99 -1.09
C SER A 217 -0.84 12.55 -2.19
N SER A 218 -1.02 13.41 -3.21
CA SER A 218 -1.72 13.02 -4.43
C SER A 218 -0.70 12.44 -5.40
N ASP A 219 -0.77 11.12 -5.59
CA ASP A 219 0.14 10.41 -6.49
C ASP A 219 -0.65 9.86 -7.68
N VAL A 220 -0.04 9.90 -8.88
CA VAL A 220 -0.61 9.21 -10.04
C VAL A 220 -0.30 7.72 -9.91
N LEU A 221 -1.31 6.90 -9.67
CA LEU A 221 -1.17 5.46 -9.47
C LEU A 221 -1.92 4.66 -10.53
N GLU A 222 -1.41 3.48 -10.85
CA GLU A 222 -2.11 2.47 -11.63
C GLU A 222 -3.11 1.72 -10.73
N ARG A 223 -4.38 2.16 -10.73
CA ARG A 223 -5.42 1.55 -9.87
C ARG A 223 -5.89 0.18 -10.36
N ARG A 224 -5.52 -0.21 -11.59
CA ARG A 224 -5.74 -1.57 -12.13
C ARG A 224 -4.70 -2.58 -11.65
N ASN A 225 -3.80 -2.24 -10.73
CA ASN A 225 -2.72 -3.12 -10.29
C ASN A 225 -3.24 -4.53 -9.89
N PRO A 226 -2.94 -5.59 -10.68
CA PRO A 226 -3.48 -6.93 -10.43
C PRO A 226 -2.94 -7.63 -9.18
N LEU A 227 -1.89 -7.07 -8.56
CA LEU A 227 -1.26 -7.60 -7.36
C LEU A 227 -1.67 -6.84 -6.08
N ALA A 228 -2.51 -5.81 -6.18
CA ALA A 228 -2.89 -4.93 -5.06
C ALA A 228 -4.09 -5.46 -4.24
N PHE A 229 -4.03 -6.72 -3.80
CA PHE A 229 -5.13 -7.41 -3.13
C PHE A 229 -4.76 -8.13 -1.82
N ALA A 230 -3.58 -7.86 -1.25
CA ALA A 230 -3.13 -8.59 -0.06
C ALA A 230 -4.08 -8.45 1.16
N HIS A 231 -4.86 -7.38 1.24
CA HIS A 231 -5.86 -7.17 2.30
C HIS A 231 -7.05 -8.14 2.24
N PHE A 232 -7.19 -8.94 1.17
CA PHE A 232 -8.15 -10.03 1.06
C PHE A 232 -7.59 -11.40 1.47
N ALA A 233 -6.28 -11.54 1.74
CA ALA A 233 -5.72 -12.81 2.18
C ALA A 233 -6.22 -13.12 3.60
N ASN A 234 -6.89 -14.25 3.79
CA ASN A 234 -7.52 -14.58 5.07
C ASN A 234 -6.60 -15.31 6.05
N HIS A 235 -6.97 -15.29 7.33
CA HIS A 235 -6.33 -16.12 8.34
C HIS A 235 -6.73 -17.60 8.18
N PRO A 236 -5.79 -18.56 8.24
CA PRO A 236 -6.13 -19.98 8.12
C PRO A 236 -7.11 -20.44 9.21
N ALA A 237 -8.03 -21.35 8.87
CA ALA A 237 -8.81 -22.07 9.88
C ALA A 237 -7.92 -23.00 10.70
N LYS A 238 -8.47 -23.53 11.81
CA LYS A 238 -7.85 -24.61 12.56
C LYS A 238 -7.48 -25.78 11.64
N GLY A 239 -6.21 -26.15 11.63
CA GLY A 239 -5.67 -27.25 10.83
C GLY A 239 -5.23 -26.86 9.42
N MET A 240 -5.45 -25.62 8.99
CA MET A 240 -4.87 -25.07 7.77
C MET A 240 -3.52 -24.40 8.08
N VAL A 241 -2.64 -24.33 7.09
CA VAL A 241 -1.29 -23.75 7.22
C VAL A 241 -1.23 -22.47 6.37
N PRO A 242 -0.69 -21.36 6.89
CA PRO A 242 -0.46 -20.18 6.07
C PRO A 242 0.57 -20.48 4.98
N ASN A 243 0.33 -19.99 3.78
CA ASN A 243 1.16 -20.23 2.60
C ASN A 243 1.88 -18.95 2.12
N VAL A 244 1.61 -17.82 2.78
CA VAL A 244 2.32 -16.55 2.60
C VAL A 244 2.71 -15.93 3.95
N MET A 245 3.68 -15.04 3.92
CA MET A 245 4.08 -14.19 5.05
C MET A 245 4.17 -12.72 4.65
N ILE A 246 3.96 -11.83 5.62
CA ILE A 246 4.18 -10.40 5.45
C ILE A 246 5.68 -10.11 5.49
N CYS A 247 6.18 -9.48 4.43
CA CYS A 247 7.50 -8.87 4.39
C CYS A 247 7.35 -7.35 4.31
N PRO A 248 7.82 -6.60 5.32
CA PRO A 248 7.98 -5.15 5.18
C PRO A 248 8.91 -4.87 4.02
N TYR A 249 8.55 -3.89 3.19
CA TYR A 249 9.36 -3.45 2.07
C TYR A 249 9.43 -1.93 2.07
N ASP A 250 10.64 -1.40 1.96
CA ASP A 250 10.91 0.03 1.97
C ASP A 250 11.21 0.46 0.53
N PHE A 251 10.17 0.93 -0.16
CA PHE A 251 10.28 1.31 -1.56
C PHE A 251 11.04 2.64 -1.71
N PRO A 252 12.16 2.71 -2.45
CA PRO A 252 12.92 3.94 -2.61
C PRO A 252 12.18 4.93 -3.53
N LEU A 253 11.81 6.10 -3.00
CA LEU A 253 11.09 7.14 -3.77
C LEU A 253 11.94 7.79 -4.87
N THR A 254 13.23 7.45 -4.95
CA THR A 254 14.10 7.80 -6.08
C THR A 254 13.74 7.03 -7.36
N GLU A 255 13.09 5.87 -7.25
CA GLU A 255 12.70 5.03 -8.40
C GLU A 255 11.33 5.42 -8.95
N LYS A 256 11.30 6.59 -9.61
CA LYS A 256 10.07 7.20 -10.09
C LYS A 256 9.30 6.35 -11.10
N ASP A 257 9.99 5.50 -11.86
CA ASP A 257 9.36 4.67 -12.90
C ASP A 257 8.49 3.55 -12.30
N MET A 258 8.92 3.00 -11.16
CA MET A 258 8.17 1.95 -10.44
C MET A 258 7.08 2.52 -9.54
N ARG A 259 7.19 3.80 -9.14
CA ARG A 259 6.31 4.47 -8.17
C ARG A 259 4.82 4.36 -8.53
N VAL A 260 4.49 4.44 -9.83
CA VAL A 260 3.11 4.36 -10.34
C VAL A 260 2.45 3.01 -10.02
N TYR A 261 3.24 1.95 -9.84
CA TYR A 261 2.77 0.60 -9.55
C TYR A 261 2.79 0.27 -8.05
N ILE A 262 3.33 1.12 -7.19
CA ILE A 262 3.29 0.91 -5.74
C ILE A 262 1.94 1.44 -5.20
N PRO A 263 1.02 0.58 -4.75
CA PRO A 263 -0.38 0.93 -4.52
C PRO A 263 -0.62 1.60 -3.16
N ASN A 264 0.30 2.49 -2.77
CA ASN A 264 0.27 3.18 -1.50
C ASN A 264 0.43 4.69 -1.70
N VAL A 265 -0.15 5.46 -0.78
CA VAL A 265 0.06 6.90 -0.64
C VAL A 265 0.39 7.22 0.80
N LEU A 266 1.16 8.27 1.03
CA LEU A 266 1.54 8.70 2.37
C LEU A 266 0.53 9.72 2.90
N PHE A 267 0.05 9.49 4.12
CA PHE A 267 -0.64 10.52 4.88
C PHE A 267 0.38 11.39 5.61
N GLY A 268 0.28 12.69 5.40
CA GLY A 268 1.14 13.72 5.96
C GLY A 268 2.34 14.05 5.07
N LYS A 269 3.13 15.04 5.50
CA LYS A 269 4.42 15.33 4.87
C LYS A 269 5.43 14.25 5.26
N ALA A 270 6.34 13.92 4.34
CA ALA A 270 7.46 13.00 4.57
C ALA A 270 8.49 13.52 5.60
N GLU A 271 8.28 14.70 6.20
CA GLU A 271 9.10 15.18 7.30
C GLU A 271 8.96 14.22 8.49
N GLU A 272 10.04 13.48 8.75
CA GLU A 272 10.14 12.52 9.82
C GLU A 272 10.00 13.21 11.18
N VAL A 273 8.77 13.36 11.66
CA VAL A 273 8.56 13.62 13.07
C VAL A 273 8.98 12.34 13.80
N LYS A 274 10.21 12.33 14.34
CA LYS A 274 10.76 11.20 15.09
C LYS A 274 9.84 10.88 16.27
N MET A 275 9.20 9.73 16.20
CA MET A 275 8.32 9.20 17.24
C MET A 275 9.04 8.09 17.99
N LYS A 276 9.06 8.19 19.33
CA LYS A 276 9.58 7.11 20.18
C LYS A 276 8.41 6.38 20.84
N ARG A 277 8.44 5.06 20.78
CA ARG A 277 7.48 4.20 21.48
C ARG A 277 7.90 4.04 22.94
N LEU A 278 6.98 4.31 23.85
CA LEU A 278 7.09 3.99 25.28
C LEU A 278 5.82 3.23 25.67
N GLY A 279 5.92 1.91 25.81
CA GLY A 279 4.77 1.02 26.02
C GLY A 279 3.84 0.96 24.80
N SER A 280 2.55 1.23 25.01
CA SER A 280 1.53 1.33 23.95
C SER A 280 1.43 2.73 23.32
N PHE A 281 2.21 3.71 23.79
CA PHE A 281 2.08 5.10 23.39
C PHE A 281 3.27 5.57 22.55
N TRP A 282 2.96 6.43 21.58
CA TRP A 282 3.95 7.11 20.73
C TRP A 282 4.07 8.56 21.17
N PHE A 283 5.31 8.99 21.41
CA PHE A 283 5.63 10.34 21.84
C PHE A 283 6.50 11.02 20.81
N LYS A 284 6.18 12.27 20.49
CA LYS A 284 7.05 13.17 19.73
C LYS A 284 8.34 13.36 20.51
N PHE A 285 9.47 12.97 19.94
CA PHE A 285 10.76 13.29 20.52
C PHE A 285 11.39 14.40 19.69
N GLY A 286 11.59 15.57 20.32
CA GLY A 286 12.29 16.68 19.69
C GLY A 286 13.74 16.28 19.45
N GLY A 287 14.16 16.28 18.20
CA GLY A 287 15.54 16.00 17.84
C GLY A 287 15.89 16.66 16.52
N SER A 288 16.58 17.79 16.58
CA SER A 288 17.55 18.18 15.57
C SER A 288 18.62 17.08 15.57
N GLY A 289 18.65 16.24 14.54
CA GLY A 289 19.51 15.07 14.50
C GLY A 289 20.10 14.88 13.11
N ASP A 290 21.36 15.25 13.03
CA ASP A 290 22.42 15.00 12.06
C ASP A 290 22.50 13.54 11.56
N GLY A 291 21.47 13.10 10.84
CA GLY A 291 21.54 11.95 9.95
C GLY A 291 21.81 12.47 8.55
N GLY A 292 22.81 11.91 7.87
CA GLY A 292 23.03 12.19 6.45
C GLY A 292 21.74 11.96 5.63
N PRO A 293 21.68 12.46 4.38
CA PRO A 293 20.47 12.38 3.57
C PRO A 293 20.07 10.91 3.36
N GLU A 294 19.15 10.42 4.18
CA GLU A 294 18.57 9.09 4.03
C GLU A 294 17.65 9.13 2.81
N VAL A 295 17.79 8.14 1.91
CA VAL A 295 16.96 8.08 0.70
C VAL A 295 15.50 7.98 1.16
N PRO A 296 14.61 8.88 0.71
CA PRO A 296 13.22 8.85 1.15
C PRO A 296 12.58 7.54 0.68
N VAL A 297 11.95 6.82 1.61
CA VAL A 297 11.30 5.53 1.33
C VAL A 297 9.81 5.55 1.63
N LEU A 298 9.05 4.76 0.87
CA LEU A 298 7.64 4.48 1.13
C LEU A 298 7.51 3.12 1.81
N LYS A 299 7.01 3.15 3.05
CA LYS A 299 6.96 1.99 3.96
C LYS A 299 5.76 1.08 3.69
N THR A 300 5.90 0.17 2.73
CA THR A 300 4.85 -0.75 2.29
C THR A 300 5.00 -2.18 2.88
N LEU A 301 4.09 -3.09 2.51
CA LEU A 301 4.08 -4.51 2.85
C LEU A 301 3.78 -5.34 1.60
N VAL A 302 4.46 -6.46 1.48
CA VAL A 302 4.29 -7.44 0.41
C VAL A 302 4.04 -8.81 1.03
N LEU A 303 3.13 -9.59 0.46
CA LEU A 303 2.96 -11.00 0.79
C LEU A 303 3.95 -11.82 -0.03
N VAL A 304 4.74 -12.64 0.66
CA VAL A 304 5.75 -13.50 0.03
C VAL A 304 5.38 -14.97 0.28
N ALA A 305 5.42 -15.78 -0.77
CA ALA A 305 5.14 -17.21 -0.71
C ALA A 305 6.15 -17.93 0.21
N THR A 306 5.66 -18.72 1.15
CA THR A 306 6.49 -19.51 2.09
C THR A 306 6.80 -20.91 1.57
N ARG A 307 6.10 -21.33 0.51
CA ARG A 307 6.28 -22.58 -0.25
C ARG A 307 5.84 -22.35 -1.69
N ALA A 308 6.08 -23.31 -2.57
CA ALA A 308 5.46 -23.29 -3.90
C ALA A 308 3.92 -23.30 -3.77
N LEU A 309 3.25 -22.49 -4.59
CA LEU A 309 1.81 -22.29 -4.63
C LEU A 309 1.26 -22.70 -6.00
N HIS A 310 0.08 -23.30 -6.00
CA HIS A 310 -0.61 -23.69 -7.24
C HIS A 310 -2.14 -23.66 -7.03
N ASP A 311 -2.83 -22.85 -7.83
CA ASP A 311 -4.30 -22.80 -7.90
C ASP A 311 -5.03 -22.89 -6.54
N GLU A 312 -4.63 -22.05 -5.58
CA GLU A 312 -5.05 -22.18 -4.18
C GLU A 312 -5.41 -20.84 -3.51
N GLU A 313 -6.17 -20.93 -2.40
CA GLU A 313 -6.48 -19.80 -1.53
C GLU A 313 -5.21 -19.32 -0.81
N ILE A 314 -4.97 -18.01 -0.80
CA ILE A 314 -3.85 -17.39 -0.11
C ILE A 314 -4.21 -17.12 1.35
N LEU A 315 -3.44 -17.75 2.25
CA LEU A 315 -3.68 -17.78 3.68
C LEU A 315 -2.54 -17.09 4.42
N LEU A 316 -2.88 -16.02 5.11
CA LEU A 316 -1.96 -15.17 5.85
C LEU A 316 -2.16 -15.34 7.36
N ASN A 317 -1.10 -15.67 8.08
CA ASN A 317 -1.16 -15.60 9.55
C ASN A 317 -1.26 -14.14 10.02
N TYR A 318 -2.48 -13.69 10.34
CA TYR A 318 -2.76 -12.36 10.92
C TYR A 318 -2.00 -12.04 12.20
N ARG A 319 -1.59 -13.04 12.99
CA ARG A 319 -0.95 -12.84 14.30
C ARG A 319 -1.74 -11.83 15.14
N LEU A 320 -3.05 -12.02 15.23
CA LEU A 320 -3.97 -11.03 15.79
C LEU A 320 -3.53 -10.61 17.18
N SER A 321 -3.40 -9.28 17.39
CA SER A 321 -2.99 -8.74 18.68
C SER A 321 -3.92 -9.21 19.79
N ASN A 322 -3.36 -9.43 20.99
CA ASN A 322 -4.07 -9.95 22.15
C ASN A 322 -5.09 -8.94 22.68
N SER A 323 -6.18 -8.73 21.94
CA SER A 323 -7.40 -8.18 22.49
C SER A 323 -7.82 -9.13 23.61
N LYS A 324 -8.36 -8.57 24.70
CA LYS A 324 -8.66 -9.28 25.97
C LYS A 324 -9.46 -10.59 25.81
N ARG A 325 -9.99 -10.86 24.61
CA ARG A 325 -10.54 -12.15 24.17
C ARG A 325 -10.34 -12.29 22.65
N ARG A 326 -9.63 -13.33 22.21
CA ARG A 326 -9.52 -13.70 20.78
C ARG A 326 -10.92 -14.03 20.22
N PRO A 327 -11.25 -13.62 18.98
CA PRO A 327 -12.48 -14.03 18.32
C PRO A 327 -12.57 -15.56 18.20
N ALA A 328 -13.80 -16.10 18.20
CA ALA A 328 -14.02 -17.54 18.15
C ALA A 328 -13.53 -18.20 16.85
N TRP A 329 -13.42 -17.43 15.77
CA TRP A 329 -12.90 -17.89 14.48
C TRP A 329 -11.37 -17.92 14.41
N TYR A 330 -10.67 -17.16 15.27
CA TYR A 330 -9.22 -17.04 15.23
C TYR A 330 -8.56 -18.25 15.91
N THR A 331 -7.71 -18.95 15.17
CA THR A 331 -6.91 -20.06 15.71
C THR A 331 -5.43 -19.74 15.56
N PRO A 332 -4.67 -19.53 16.64
CA PRO A 332 -3.24 -19.26 16.54
C PRO A 332 -2.53 -20.34 15.72
N VAL A 333 -1.75 -19.93 14.73
CA VAL A 333 -0.91 -20.86 13.96
C VAL A 333 0.26 -21.36 14.80
N ASP A 334 0.84 -20.47 15.60
CA ASP A 334 1.90 -20.76 16.57
C ASP A 334 1.62 -19.97 17.86
N GLU A 335 1.15 -20.66 18.89
CA GLU A 335 0.83 -20.04 20.18
C GLU A 335 2.04 -19.46 20.90
N GLU A 336 3.21 -20.08 20.74
CA GLU A 336 4.45 -19.64 21.40
C GLU A 336 5.01 -18.38 20.75
N GLU A 337 4.98 -18.32 19.42
CA GLU A 337 5.34 -17.11 18.68
C GLU A 337 4.36 -15.96 18.95
N ASP A 338 3.05 -16.21 18.92
CA ASP A 338 2.04 -15.20 19.25
C ASP A 338 2.25 -14.68 20.68
N ARG A 339 2.55 -15.55 21.65
CA ARG A 339 2.84 -15.16 23.03
C ARG A 339 4.09 -14.30 23.11
N ARG A 340 5.19 -14.65 22.43
CA ARG A 340 6.42 -13.85 22.40
C ARG A 340 6.23 -12.47 21.77
N ARG A 341 5.34 -12.34 20.80
CA ARG A 341 5.05 -11.07 20.12
C ARG A 341 4.23 -10.10 20.97
N TRP A 342 3.36 -10.63 21.83
CA TRP A 342 2.37 -9.84 22.58
C TRP A 342 2.56 -9.83 24.10
N SER A 343 3.53 -10.59 24.63
CA SER A 343 4.07 -10.43 25.99
C SER A 343 4.94 -9.19 26.08
#